data_AF-A0A6V7KMM5-F1
#
_entry.id   AF-A0A6V7KMM5-F1
#
_cell.length_a   1.000
_cell.length_b   1.000
_cell.length_c   1.000
_cell.angle_alpha   90.00
_cell.angle_beta   90.00
_cell.angle_gamma   90.00
#
_symmetry.space_group_name_H-M   'P 1'
#
loop_
_entity.id
_entity.type
_entity.pdbx_description
1 polymer ?
#
loop_
_entity_poly.entity_id
_entity_poly.type
_entity_poly.pdbx_seq_one_letter_code
_entity_poly.pdbx_strand_id
1 'polypeptide(L)'
;TQGGYKPWYLEECSSTLATTYSSGTPGNDKSVATVDMDAKLRPDHICTVEHTGTSASAPLAAGISALALEANPSLTWRDMQYLVVLTSRSGPLEKEPGWILNGVKRKVSHKFGYGLMDAGAMVNLAEQWTNVPPQHICKSQEINEERPIDPTFGYTLNVYMDVSGCAGTLNEVRFLEHVQCK
;
A
#
# COMPACT_ATOMS: atom_id res chain seq x y z
N THR A 1 1.49 13.96 3.84
CA THR A 1 1.12 15.12 4.69
C THR A 1 -0.02 15.89 4.06
N GLN A 2 -0.51 16.97 4.68
CA GLN A 2 -1.53 17.84 4.09
C GLN A 2 -1.06 18.44 2.74
N GLY A 3 0.19 18.87 2.65
CA GLY A 3 0.78 19.41 1.41
C GLY A 3 1.07 18.39 0.29
N GLY A 4 0.82 17.10 0.54
CA GLY A 4 1.11 16.02 -0.42
C GLY A 4 2.59 15.61 -0.49
N TYR A 5 3.38 15.94 0.54
CA TYR A 5 4.79 15.58 0.64
C TYR A 5 5.01 14.32 1.50
N LYS A 6 6.19 13.73 1.37
CA LYS A 6 6.66 12.65 2.25
C LYS A 6 6.91 13.23 3.67
N PRO A 7 6.30 12.68 4.73
CA PRO A 7 6.66 13.07 6.10
C PRO A 7 8.03 12.49 6.51
N TRP A 8 8.68 13.14 7.47
CA TRP A 8 10.01 12.78 7.96
C TRP A 8 10.11 11.37 8.56
N TYR A 9 8.99 10.83 9.05
CA TYR A 9 8.89 9.49 9.64
C TYR A 9 8.49 8.39 8.65
N LEU A 10 8.33 8.69 7.35
CA LEU A 10 7.89 7.70 6.38
C LEU A 10 9.01 6.71 6.03
N GLU A 11 8.68 5.42 6.15
CA GLU A 11 9.49 4.30 5.69
C GLU A 11 9.10 3.91 4.25
N GLU A 12 10.10 3.62 3.42
CA GLU A 12 9.90 3.30 1.99
C GLU A 12 10.10 1.80 1.75
N CYS A 13 9.16 1.16 1.05
CA CYS A 13 9.28 -0.25 0.69
C CYS A 13 8.39 -0.62 -0.51
N SER A 14 8.65 -1.79 -1.12
CA SER A 14 7.86 -2.33 -2.23
C SER A 14 6.53 -2.97 -1.78
N SER A 15 6.33 -3.20 -0.48
CA SER A 15 5.13 -3.83 0.05
C SER A 15 3.98 -2.84 0.34
N THR A 16 4.25 -1.54 0.36
CA THR A 16 3.20 -0.51 0.57
C THR A 16 2.23 -0.46 -0.61
N LEU A 17 0.93 -0.64 -0.33
CA LEU A 17 -0.12 -0.59 -1.37
C LEU A 17 -0.63 0.84 -1.66
N ALA A 18 -0.85 1.66 -0.63
CA ALA A 18 -1.44 2.99 -0.78
C ALA A 18 -1.11 3.88 0.43
N THR A 19 -1.61 5.11 0.39
CA THR A 19 -1.37 6.16 1.39
C THR A 19 -2.69 6.80 1.81
N THR A 20 -2.77 7.24 3.06
CA THR A 20 -3.80 8.18 3.56
C THR A 20 -3.12 9.38 4.20
N TYR A 21 -3.90 10.40 4.54
CA TYR A 21 -3.37 11.57 5.24
C TYR A 21 -2.90 11.23 6.66
N SER A 22 -1.99 12.05 7.16
CA SER A 22 -1.53 12.09 8.55
C SER A 22 -0.86 13.45 8.75
N SER A 23 -0.18 13.64 9.88
CA SER A 23 0.68 14.78 10.17
C SER A 23 1.77 14.99 9.12
N GLY A 24 2.47 16.13 9.23
CA GLY A 24 3.59 16.46 8.37
C GLY A 24 4.63 17.31 9.07
N THR A 25 5.16 18.30 8.37
CA THR A 25 6.16 19.22 8.92
C THR A 25 5.52 20.06 10.04
N PRO A 26 6.03 19.98 11.28
CA PRO A 26 5.49 20.76 12.39
C PRO A 26 5.45 22.26 12.06
N GLY A 27 4.33 22.91 12.36
CA GLY A 27 4.11 24.34 12.06
C GLY A 27 3.69 24.65 10.62
N ASN A 28 3.79 23.69 9.69
CA ASN A 28 3.39 23.87 8.28
C ASN A 28 2.17 22.99 7.91
N ASP A 29 2.17 21.72 8.33
CA ASP A 29 1.07 20.79 8.07
C ASP A 29 0.18 20.62 9.31
N LYS A 30 -1.12 20.42 9.10
CA LYS A 30 -2.03 19.96 10.15
C LYS A 30 -1.81 18.48 10.48
N SER A 31 -2.11 18.11 11.72
CA SER A 31 -2.14 16.73 12.22
C SER A 31 -3.56 16.16 12.21
N VAL A 32 -3.73 14.90 12.59
CA VAL A 32 -5.03 14.23 12.60
C VAL A 32 -5.81 14.60 13.85
N ALA A 33 -7.06 15.02 13.65
CA ALA A 33 -8.01 15.24 14.73
C ALA A 33 -8.78 13.95 15.04
N THR A 34 -8.81 13.55 16.31
CA THR A 34 -9.50 12.33 16.77
C THR A 34 -9.85 12.45 18.26
N VAL A 35 -10.58 11.46 18.78
CA VAL A 35 -10.78 11.30 20.23
C VAL A 35 -9.47 10.91 20.92
N ASP A 36 -9.28 11.37 22.15
CA ASP A 36 -8.12 11.09 22.99
C ASP A 36 -8.53 10.24 24.22
N MET A 37 -7.61 9.97 25.15
CA MET A 37 -7.77 9.06 26.29
C MET A 37 -9.11 9.14 27.04
N ASP A 38 -9.44 8.03 27.71
CA ASP A 38 -10.66 7.85 28.51
C ASP A 38 -11.01 9.11 29.32
N ALA A 39 -12.24 9.59 29.14
CA ALA A 39 -12.81 10.72 29.88
C ALA A 39 -12.74 10.54 31.40
N LYS A 40 -12.63 9.30 31.91
CA LYS A 40 -12.41 9.02 33.33
C LYS A 40 -11.01 9.42 33.81
N LEU A 41 -10.00 9.37 32.94
CA LEU A 41 -8.61 9.71 33.24
C LEU A 41 -8.31 11.18 32.93
N ARG A 42 -8.93 11.73 31.87
CA ARG A 42 -8.74 13.11 31.40
C ARG A 42 -10.07 13.71 30.92
N PRO A 43 -11.01 14.04 31.81
CA PRO A 43 -12.36 14.50 31.42
C PRO A 43 -12.35 15.76 30.54
N ASP A 44 -11.35 16.62 30.73
CA ASP A 44 -11.21 17.87 29.97
C ASP A 44 -10.37 17.72 28.68
N HIS A 45 -9.82 16.53 28.38
CA HIS A 45 -8.95 16.28 27.22
C HIS A 45 -9.36 14.98 26.51
N ILE A 46 -10.60 14.94 26.02
CA ILE A 46 -11.20 13.80 25.30
C ILE A 46 -11.01 13.88 23.77
N CYS A 47 -10.38 14.93 23.27
CA CYS A 47 -10.10 15.14 21.85
C CYS A 47 -8.67 15.65 21.68
N THR A 48 -8.03 15.23 20.60
CA THR A 48 -6.70 15.69 20.18
C THR A 48 -6.73 16.16 18.74
N VAL A 49 -5.92 17.16 18.42
CA VAL A 49 -5.62 17.61 17.05
C VAL A 49 -4.16 17.36 16.68
N GLU A 50 -3.44 16.61 17.52
CA GLU A 50 -2.00 16.40 17.45
C GLU A 50 -1.63 14.94 17.15
N HIS A 51 -2.59 14.10 16.78
CA HIS A 51 -2.28 12.70 16.44
C HIS A 51 -1.43 12.64 15.17
N THR A 52 -0.29 11.95 15.25
CA THR A 52 0.78 11.97 14.25
C THR A 52 1.24 10.56 13.86
N GLY A 53 2.11 10.48 12.85
CA GLY A 53 2.78 9.25 12.45
C GLY A 53 1.96 8.38 11.48
N THR A 54 2.59 7.31 10.98
CA THR A 54 1.94 6.30 10.14
C THR A 54 0.79 5.60 10.88
N SER A 55 0.86 5.52 12.21
CA SER A 55 -0.20 5.02 13.08
C SER A 55 -1.52 5.79 12.95
N ALA A 56 -1.49 7.07 12.56
CA ALA A 56 -2.69 7.86 12.29
C ALA A 56 -3.28 7.62 10.89
N SER A 57 -2.45 7.15 9.94
CA SER A 57 -2.87 6.84 8.57
C SER A 57 -3.65 5.53 8.48
N ALA A 58 -3.22 4.48 9.21
CA ALA A 58 -3.85 3.16 9.13
C ALA A 58 -5.33 3.15 9.56
N PRO A 59 -5.78 3.84 10.63
CA PRO A 59 -7.19 3.94 10.99
C PRO A 59 -8.05 4.63 9.94
N LEU A 60 -7.51 5.64 9.23
CA LEU A 60 -8.22 6.28 8.12
C LEU A 60 -8.40 5.29 6.96
N ALA A 61 -7.37 4.51 6.63
CA ALA A 61 -7.47 3.45 5.63
C ALA A 61 -8.50 2.40 6.03
N ALA A 62 -8.51 1.98 7.30
CA ALA A 62 -9.50 1.04 7.84
C ALA A 62 -10.93 1.59 7.74
N GLY A 63 -11.15 2.87 8.03
CA GLY A 63 -12.44 3.53 7.86
C GLY A 63 -12.90 3.54 6.40
N ILE A 64 -12.01 3.84 5.46
CA ILE A 64 -12.32 3.78 4.02
C ILE A 64 -12.66 2.34 3.59
N SER A 65 -11.91 1.35 4.05
CA SER A 65 -12.19 -0.06 3.78
C SER A 65 -13.53 -0.51 4.37
N ALA A 66 -13.92 0.02 5.54
CA ALA A 66 -15.23 -0.26 6.14
C ALA A 66 -16.38 0.28 5.27
N LEU A 67 -16.25 1.47 4.70
CA LEU A 67 -17.24 2.02 3.75
C LEU A 67 -17.38 1.15 2.49
N ALA A 68 -16.25 0.66 1.95
CA ALA A 68 -16.29 -0.25 0.81
C ALA A 68 -16.93 -1.62 1.16
N LEU A 69 -16.71 -2.13 2.37
CA LEU A 69 -17.37 -3.34 2.88
C LEU A 69 -18.86 -3.13 3.15
N GLU A 70 -19.27 -1.94 3.58
CA GLU A 70 -20.69 -1.59 3.72
C GLU A 70 -21.38 -1.61 2.35
N ALA A 71 -20.73 -1.05 1.32
CA ALA A 71 -21.24 -1.06 -0.04
C ALA A 71 -21.27 -2.46 -0.67
N ASN A 72 -20.30 -3.32 -0.31
CA ASN A 72 -20.26 -4.70 -0.77
C ASN A 72 -19.69 -5.64 0.32
N PRO A 73 -20.57 -6.29 1.11
CA PRO A 73 -20.14 -7.21 2.17
C PRO A 73 -19.52 -8.52 1.68
N SER A 74 -19.60 -8.85 0.38
CA SER A 74 -19.03 -10.08 -0.17
C SER A 74 -17.57 -9.95 -0.59
N LEU A 75 -16.96 -8.76 -0.48
CA LEU A 75 -15.54 -8.55 -0.80
C LEU A 75 -14.66 -9.47 0.06
N THR A 76 -13.77 -10.22 -0.59
CA THR A 76 -12.71 -10.95 0.11
C THR A 76 -11.57 -10.00 0.49
N TRP A 77 -10.64 -10.50 1.32
CA TRP A 77 -9.43 -9.76 1.66
C TRP A 77 -8.58 -9.37 0.42
N ARG A 78 -8.58 -10.20 -0.63
CA ARG A 78 -7.90 -9.91 -1.91
C ARG A 78 -8.64 -8.82 -2.68
N ASP A 79 -9.96 -8.93 -2.77
CA ASP A 79 -10.78 -7.93 -3.45
C ASP A 79 -10.57 -6.52 -2.88
N MET A 80 -10.49 -6.41 -1.55
CA MET A 80 -10.18 -5.13 -0.89
C MET A 80 -8.84 -4.54 -1.37
N GLN A 81 -7.80 -5.36 -1.49
CA GLN A 81 -6.51 -4.90 -2.01
C GLN A 81 -6.59 -4.48 -3.48
N TYR A 82 -7.35 -5.20 -4.31
CA TYR A 82 -7.60 -4.81 -5.69
C TYR A 82 -8.29 -3.44 -5.76
N LEU A 83 -9.34 -3.21 -4.95
CA LEU A 83 -9.99 -1.91 -4.90
C LEU A 83 -8.99 -0.81 -4.59
N VAL A 84 -8.17 -0.98 -3.53
CA VAL A 84 -7.12 -0.02 -3.16
C VAL A 84 -6.17 0.27 -4.33
N VAL A 85 -5.65 -0.76 -5.00
CA VAL A 85 -4.73 -0.62 -6.15
C VAL A 85 -5.39 0.10 -7.33
N LEU A 86 -6.67 -0.17 -7.59
CA LEU A 86 -7.37 0.31 -8.77
C LEU A 86 -7.89 1.75 -8.62
N THR A 87 -8.17 2.19 -7.40
CA THR A 87 -8.82 3.48 -7.14
C THR A 87 -7.91 4.51 -6.48
N SER A 88 -6.72 4.12 -6.00
CA SER A 88 -5.77 5.07 -5.41
C SER A 88 -5.25 6.06 -6.46
N ARG A 89 -5.01 7.30 -6.03
CA ARG A 89 -4.65 8.41 -6.91
C ARG A 89 -3.23 8.90 -6.64
N SER A 90 -2.37 8.88 -7.65
CA SER A 90 -1.03 9.46 -7.58
C SER A 90 -1.07 10.99 -7.55
N GLY A 91 -2.01 11.62 -8.29
CA GLY A 91 -2.09 13.06 -8.56
C GLY A 91 -1.74 13.98 -7.37
N PRO A 92 -2.39 13.83 -6.20
CA PRO A 92 -2.11 14.67 -5.03
C PRO A 92 -0.67 14.59 -4.47
N LEU A 93 0.10 13.59 -4.89
CA LEU A 93 1.42 13.23 -4.37
C LEU A 93 2.51 13.31 -5.47
N GLU A 94 2.19 13.73 -6.69
CA GLU A 94 3.13 13.72 -7.82
C GLU A 94 4.22 14.80 -7.74
N LYS A 95 4.12 15.73 -6.79
CA LYS A 95 5.21 16.67 -6.48
C LYS A 95 6.43 15.96 -5.90
N GLU A 96 6.24 14.79 -5.30
CA GLU A 96 7.33 13.95 -4.81
C GLU A 96 7.95 13.13 -5.93
N PRO A 97 9.29 13.07 -6.03
CA PRO A 97 9.96 12.21 -6.99
C PRO A 97 9.90 10.74 -6.56
N GLY A 98 10.14 9.84 -7.52
CA GLY A 98 10.21 8.40 -7.31
C GLY A 98 8.98 7.62 -7.79
N TRP A 99 8.13 8.22 -8.62
CA TRP A 99 7.05 7.52 -9.31
C TRP A 99 7.58 6.78 -10.53
N ILE A 100 7.19 5.52 -10.66
CA ILE A 100 7.48 4.67 -11.83
C ILE A 100 6.17 4.15 -12.43
N LEU A 101 6.16 3.91 -13.75
CA LEU A 101 5.05 3.23 -14.41
C LEU A 101 5.31 1.73 -14.43
N ASN A 102 4.39 0.95 -13.87
CA ASN A 102 4.47 -0.50 -13.92
C ASN A 102 4.05 -1.07 -15.30
N GLY A 103 4.10 -2.39 -15.47
CA GLY A 103 3.78 -3.07 -16.74
C GLY A 103 2.36 -2.81 -17.26
N VAL A 104 1.41 -2.46 -16.39
CA VAL A 104 0.02 -2.11 -16.73
C VAL A 104 -0.23 -0.60 -16.71
N LYS A 105 0.84 0.21 -16.80
CA LYS A 105 0.82 1.68 -16.91
C LYS A 105 0.17 2.41 -15.72
N ARG A 106 0.19 1.81 -14.52
CA ARG A 106 -0.14 2.50 -13.28
C ARG A 106 1.11 3.09 -12.64
N LYS A 107 0.98 4.29 -12.08
CA LYS A 107 2.04 4.92 -11.29
C LYS A 107 2.13 4.24 -9.92
N VAL A 108 3.34 3.89 -9.52
CA VAL A 108 3.65 3.33 -8.20
C VAL A 108 4.90 4.00 -7.63
N SER A 109 4.97 4.14 -6.32
CA SER A 109 6.11 4.70 -5.59
C SER A 109 6.40 3.86 -4.35
N HIS A 110 7.68 3.62 -4.04
CA HIS A 110 8.06 3.00 -2.75
C HIS A 110 7.72 3.84 -1.53
N LYS A 111 7.42 5.13 -1.72
CA LYS A 111 6.92 6.03 -0.67
C LYS A 111 5.42 5.89 -0.45
N PHE A 112 4.65 5.74 -1.54
CA PHE A 112 3.20 5.98 -1.51
C PHE A 112 2.34 4.82 -2.02
N GLY A 113 2.96 3.71 -2.44
CA GLY A 113 2.28 2.64 -3.17
C GLY A 113 1.66 3.17 -4.46
N TYR A 114 0.39 2.83 -4.70
CA TYR A 114 -0.41 3.34 -5.83
C TYR A 114 -0.97 4.75 -5.60
N GLY A 115 -0.74 5.35 -4.42
CA GLY A 115 -1.08 6.74 -4.12
C GLY A 115 -2.12 6.89 -3.03
N LEU A 116 -2.79 8.05 -3.02
CA LEU A 116 -3.75 8.42 -1.98
C LEU A 116 -5.05 7.63 -2.16
N MET A 117 -5.52 6.96 -1.11
CA MET A 117 -6.82 6.26 -1.12
C MET A 117 -7.96 7.24 -1.38
N ASP A 118 -8.91 6.84 -2.22
CA ASP A 118 -10.10 7.61 -2.57
C ASP A 118 -11.34 6.83 -2.15
N ALA A 119 -11.99 7.29 -1.08
CA ALA A 119 -13.13 6.59 -0.50
C ALA A 119 -14.32 6.50 -1.45
N GLY A 120 -14.60 7.58 -2.18
CA GLY A 120 -15.71 7.62 -3.13
C GLY A 120 -15.46 6.66 -4.30
N ALA A 121 -14.24 6.67 -4.86
CA ALA A 121 -13.89 5.73 -5.92
C ALA A 121 -13.88 4.27 -5.44
N MET A 122 -13.42 4.00 -4.21
CA MET A 122 -13.45 2.66 -3.61
C MET A 122 -14.88 2.14 -3.44
N VAL A 123 -15.79 2.95 -2.89
CA VAL A 123 -17.20 2.58 -2.72
C VAL A 123 -17.87 2.35 -4.08
N ASN A 124 -17.71 3.29 -5.02
CA ASN A 124 -18.30 3.17 -6.36
C ASN A 124 -17.80 1.94 -7.13
N LEU A 125 -16.54 1.52 -6.93
CA LEU A 125 -16.01 0.31 -7.54
C LEU A 125 -16.50 -0.95 -6.80
N ALA A 126 -16.63 -0.89 -5.47
CA ALA A 126 -17.11 -1.99 -4.64
C ALA A 126 -18.54 -2.43 -5.01
N GLU A 127 -19.46 -1.48 -5.25
CA GLU A 127 -20.87 -1.75 -5.59
C GLU A 127 -21.05 -2.61 -6.86
N GLN A 128 -20.11 -2.49 -7.80
CA GLN A 128 -20.12 -3.22 -9.08
C GLN A 128 -19.01 -4.29 -9.16
N TRP A 129 -18.32 -4.55 -8.04
CA TRP A 129 -17.18 -5.45 -8.03
C TRP A 129 -17.62 -6.91 -8.17
N THR A 130 -16.94 -7.63 -9.06
CA THR A 130 -17.04 -9.09 -9.13
C THR A 130 -15.80 -9.69 -8.47
N ASN A 131 -16.00 -10.54 -7.46
CA ASN A 131 -14.91 -11.16 -6.73
C ASN A 131 -13.89 -11.84 -7.67
N VAL A 132 -12.61 -11.68 -7.33
CA VAL A 132 -11.52 -12.31 -8.07
C VAL A 132 -11.57 -13.83 -7.95
N PRO A 133 -11.08 -14.58 -8.96
CA PRO A 133 -10.99 -16.04 -8.88
C PRO A 133 -10.07 -16.52 -7.74
N PRO A 134 -10.09 -17.83 -7.42
CA PRO A 134 -9.22 -18.41 -6.39
C PRO A 134 -7.75 -18.02 -6.56
N GLN A 135 -7.06 -17.83 -5.42
CA GLN A 135 -5.65 -17.46 -5.42
C GLN A 135 -4.79 -18.66 -5.83
N HIS A 136 -3.85 -18.45 -6.74
CA HIS A 136 -2.82 -19.43 -7.09
C HIS A 136 -1.44 -18.94 -6.63
N ILE A 137 -0.61 -19.88 -6.18
CA ILE A 137 0.78 -19.59 -5.77
C ILE A 137 1.71 -20.43 -6.64
N CYS A 138 2.39 -19.78 -7.57
CA CYS A 138 3.49 -20.39 -8.30
C CYS A 138 4.80 -20.17 -7.54
N LYS A 139 5.52 -21.26 -7.27
CA LYS A 139 6.88 -21.22 -6.71
C LYS A 139 7.87 -21.55 -7.82
N SER A 140 8.83 -20.67 -8.05
CA SER A 140 9.95 -20.96 -8.94
C SER A 140 10.91 -21.97 -8.31
N GLN A 141 11.81 -22.51 -9.12
CA GLN A 141 12.95 -23.26 -8.58
C GLN A 141 13.87 -22.32 -7.81
N GLU A 142 14.54 -22.84 -6.79
CA GLU A 142 15.56 -22.10 -6.03
C GLU A 142 16.89 -22.13 -6.78
N ILE A 143 17.63 -21.01 -6.77
CA ILE A 143 18.99 -20.95 -7.29
C ILE A 143 19.93 -21.30 -6.14
N ASN A 144 20.25 -22.59 -6.03
CA ASN A 144 21.16 -23.12 -5.01
C ASN A 144 22.60 -23.14 -5.54
N GLU A 145 23.20 -21.96 -5.66
CA GLU A 145 24.58 -21.77 -6.13
C GLU A 145 25.39 -20.96 -5.13
N GLU A 146 26.59 -21.43 -4.79
CA GLU A 146 27.55 -20.62 -4.04
C GLU A 146 28.13 -19.54 -4.95
N ARG A 147 27.97 -18.28 -4.56
CA ARG A 147 28.52 -17.14 -5.29
C ARG A 147 29.37 -16.28 -4.35
N PRO A 148 30.66 -16.04 -4.68
CA PRO A 148 31.49 -15.17 -3.86
C PRO A 148 30.96 -13.73 -3.92
N ILE A 149 30.86 -13.09 -2.76
CA ILE A 149 30.55 -11.66 -2.66
C ILE A 149 31.87 -10.93 -2.50
N ASP A 150 32.22 -10.07 -3.46
CA ASP A 150 33.42 -9.25 -3.37
C ASP A 150 33.23 -8.20 -2.26
N PRO A 151 34.17 -8.06 -1.31
CA PRO A 151 34.06 -7.08 -0.23
C PRO A 151 34.23 -5.63 -0.69
N THR A 152 34.56 -5.38 -1.96
CA THR A 152 34.73 -4.04 -2.52
C THR A 152 33.40 -3.27 -2.49
N PHE A 153 33.44 -2.05 -1.95
CA PHE A 153 32.28 -1.17 -1.90
C PHE A 153 31.68 -0.95 -3.30
N GLY A 154 30.37 -1.16 -3.42
CA GLY A 154 29.64 -1.01 -4.68
C GLY A 154 29.63 -2.25 -5.58
N TYR A 155 30.23 -3.37 -5.16
CA TYR A 155 30.07 -4.64 -5.87
C TYR A 155 28.59 -5.01 -6.00
N THR A 156 28.16 -5.37 -7.21
CA THR A 156 26.78 -5.75 -7.51
C THR A 156 26.74 -7.18 -8.01
N LEU A 157 25.98 -8.03 -7.33
CA LEU A 157 25.67 -9.37 -7.78
C LEU A 157 24.31 -9.37 -8.49
N ASN A 158 24.28 -9.80 -9.74
CA ASN A 158 23.04 -9.95 -10.50
C ASN A 158 22.69 -11.44 -10.65
N VAL A 159 21.42 -11.76 -10.41
CA VAL A 159 20.87 -13.11 -10.53
C VAL A 159 19.66 -13.03 -11.46
N TYR A 160 19.60 -13.94 -12.43
CA TYR A 160 18.56 -14.01 -13.43
C TYR A 160 17.90 -15.39 -13.37
N MET A 161 16.59 -15.43 -13.61
CA MET A 161 15.81 -16.65 -13.66
C MET A 161 14.69 -16.49 -14.67
N ASP A 162 14.57 -17.45 -15.57
CA ASP A 162 13.41 -17.57 -16.43
C ASP A 162 12.32 -18.35 -15.68
N VAL A 163 11.13 -17.75 -15.58
CA VAL A 163 9.97 -18.35 -14.90
C VAL A 163 8.77 -18.39 -15.84
N SER A 164 8.04 -19.51 -15.81
CA SER A 164 6.87 -19.71 -16.67
C SER A 164 5.55 -19.29 -16.03
N GLY A 165 5.57 -18.79 -14.79
CA GLY A 165 4.34 -18.56 -14.01
C GLY A 165 3.54 -19.85 -13.75
N CYS A 166 4.22 -21.02 -13.76
CA CYS A 166 3.62 -22.34 -13.62
C CYS A 166 2.57 -22.66 -14.69
N ALA A 167 2.78 -22.16 -15.92
CA ALA A 167 1.92 -22.37 -17.08
C ALA A 167 1.56 -23.85 -17.29
N GLY A 168 0.27 -24.12 -17.53
CA GLY A 168 -0.24 -25.48 -17.79
C GLY A 168 -0.44 -26.34 -16.53
N THR A 169 -0.25 -25.79 -15.33
CA THR A 169 -0.47 -26.50 -14.06
C THR A 169 -1.67 -25.94 -13.29
N LEU A 170 -2.10 -26.63 -12.22
CA LEU A 170 -3.15 -26.14 -11.32
C LEU A 170 -2.80 -24.81 -10.62
N ASN A 171 -1.51 -24.47 -10.50
CA ASN A 171 -1.02 -23.25 -9.85
C ASN A 171 -0.59 -22.18 -10.86
N GLU A 172 -1.07 -22.25 -12.10
CA GLU A 172 -0.79 -21.25 -13.12
C GLU A 172 -1.22 -19.85 -12.65
N VAL A 173 -0.28 -18.90 -12.64
CA VAL A 173 -0.54 -17.49 -12.32
C VAL A 173 -0.57 -16.70 -13.63
N ARG A 174 -1.78 -16.30 -14.05
CA ARG A 174 -1.99 -15.48 -15.25
C ARG A 174 -1.96 -13.98 -15.00
N PHE A 175 -2.39 -13.59 -13.80
CA PHE A 175 -2.46 -12.20 -13.36
C PHE A 175 -1.75 -12.10 -12.02
N LEU A 176 -0.73 -11.26 -11.97
CA LEU A 176 0.14 -11.16 -10.81
C LEU A 176 -0.50 -10.30 -9.71
N GLU A 177 -0.45 -10.78 -8.47
CA GLU A 177 -0.81 -10.03 -7.26
C GLU A 177 0.45 -9.64 -6.48
N HIS A 178 0.98 -10.58 -5.69
CA HIS A 178 2.16 -10.39 -4.84
C HIS A 178 3.35 -11.18 -5.37
N VAL A 179 4.55 -10.65 -5.18
CA VAL A 179 5.83 -11.32 -5.47
C VAL A 179 6.68 -11.31 -4.22
N GLN A 180 7.33 -12.43 -3.93
CA GLN A 180 8.28 -12.57 -2.84
C GLN A 180 9.60 -13.10 -3.40
N CYS A 181 10.70 -12.45 -3.03
CA CYS A 181 12.04 -13.01 -3.15
C CYS A 181 12.42 -13.51 -1.75
N LYS A 182 12.68 -14.81 -1.60
CA LYS A 182 12.96 -15.47 -0.32
C LYS A 182 14.41 -15.91 -0.25
#